data_AF-A0A5K1GDY2-F1
#
_entry.id   AF-A0A5K1GDY2-F1
#
_cell.length_a   1.000
_cell.length_b   1.000
_cell.length_c   1.000
_cell.angle_alpha   90.00
_cell.angle_beta   90.00
_cell.angle_gamma   90.00
#
_symmetry.space_group_name_H-M   'P 1'
#
loop_
_entity.id
_entity.type
_entity.pdbx_description
1 polymer ?
#
loop_
_entity_poly.entity_id
_entity_poly.type
_entity_poly.pdbx_seq_one_letter_code
_entity_poly.pdbx_strand_id
1 'polypeptide(L)' 'MEKQPSGPEEAVAYNSSAVKKARLQSILSALLDDPILSDVPKKPTLADVDTLINLEMGSAMKISILRMDGSTF' A
#
# COMPACT_ATOMS: atom_id res chain seq x y z
N MET A 1 -9.69 49.64 12.58
CA MET A 1 -11.05 49.07 12.69
C MET A 1 -10.95 47.64 12.22
N GLU A 2 -10.82 46.73 13.18
CA GLU A 2 -10.77 45.30 12.94
C GLU A 2 -12.04 44.82 12.23
N LYS A 3 -11.88 43.80 11.40
CA LYS A 3 -12.93 42.82 11.18
C LYS A 3 -12.30 41.44 10.95
N GLN A 4 -11.97 40.77 12.05
CA GLN A 4 -12.11 39.31 12.11
C GLN A 4 -13.62 38.99 12.14
N PRO A 5 -14.05 37.94 11.42
CA PRO A 5 -14.31 36.65 12.09
C PRO A 5 -13.78 35.50 11.21
N SER A 6 -13.71 34.22 11.55
CA SER A 6 -14.48 33.34 12.44
C SER A 6 -13.72 32.00 12.49
N GLY A 7 -13.32 31.51 13.66
CA GLY A 7 -13.95 30.32 14.25
C GLY A 7 -13.18 29.01 13.95
N PRO A 8 -13.27 27.98 14.81
CA PRO A 8 -12.54 26.72 14.67
C PRO A 8 -13.01 25.82 13.50
N GLU A 9 -13.85 26.32 12.58
CA GLU A 9 -14.52 25.52 11.55
C GLU A 9 -13.58 25.04 10.42
N GLU A 10 -12.50 25.76 10.11
CA GLU A 10 -11.52 25.32 9.10
C GLU A 10 -10.74 24.06 9.51
N ALA A 11 -10.51 23.88 10.81
CA ALA A 11 -9.80 22.70 11.33
C ALA A 11 -10.65 21.42 11.30
N VAL A 12 -11.98 21.55 11.22
CA VAL A 12 -12.91 20.40 11.26
C VAL A 12 -13.10 19.80 9.85
N ALA A 13 -12.99 20.59 8.79
CA ALA A 13 -13.05 20.11 7.41
C ALA A 13 -11.87 19.18 7.05
N TYR A 14 -10.70 19.41 7.65
CA TYR A 14 -9.50 18.58 7.48
C TYR A 14 -9.65 17.14 8.02
N ASN A 15 -10.64 16.88 8.87
CA ASN A 15 -10.91 15.54 9.42
C ASN A 15 -12.02 14.77 8.70
N SER A 16 -12.58 15.32 7.62
CA SER A 16 -13.55 14.61 6.80
C SER A 16 -12.90 13.38 6.14
N SER A 17 -13.59 12.24 6.21
CA SER A 17 -13.19 11.00 5.53
C SER A 17 -13.00 11.21 4.02
N ALA A 18 -13.70 12.16 3.42
CA ALA A 18 -13.56 12.55 2.02
C ALA A 18 -12.19 13.18 1.72
N VAL A 19 -11.70 14.06 2.61
CA VAL A 19 -10.38 14.72 2.47
C VAL A 19 -9.26 13.69 2.62
N LYS A 20 -9.38 12.79 3.60
CA LYS A 20 -8.44 11.67 3.78
C LYS A 20 -8.42 10.76 2.55
N LYS A 21 -9.59 10.42 2.00
CA LYS A 21 -9.71 9.61 0.78
C LYS A 21 -9.10 10.31 -0.44
N ALA A 22 -9.36 11.60 -0.63
CA ALA A 22 -8.77 12.38 -1.73
C ALA A 22 -7.25 12.42 -1.65
N ARG A 23 -6.69 12.65 -0.45
CA ARG A 23 -5.24 12.59 -0.21
C ARG A 23 -4.68 11.20 -0.51
N LEU A 24 -5.35 10.15 -0.07
CA LEU A 24 -4.94 8.77 -0.32
C LEU A 24 -4.90 8.46 -1.82
N GLN A 25 -5.94 8.87 -2.56
CA GLN A 25 -6.04 8.70 -4.00
C GLN A 25 -4.93 9.47 -4.74
N SER A 26 -4.60 10.68 -4.29
CA SER A 26 -3.49 11.46 -4.85
C SER A 26 -2.15 10.76 -4.66
N ILE A 27 -1.87 10.26 -3.45
CA ILE A 27 -0.64 9.52 -3.15
C ILE A 27 -0.60 8.22 -3.97
N LEU A 28 -1.71 7.48 -4.04
CA LEU A 28 -1.80 6.25 -4.82
C LEU A 28 -1.51 6.48 -6.30
N SER A 29 -2.05 7.54 -6.90
CA SER A 29 -1.77 7.89 -8.29
C SER A 29 -0.28 8.18 -8.50
N ALA A 30 0.33 8.98 -7.60
CA ALA A 30 1.75 9.30 -7.70
C ALA A 30 2.65 8.06 -7.59
N LEU A 31 2.28 7.10 -6.73
CA LEU A 31 3.01 5.83 -6.59
C LEU A 31 2.84 4.93 -7.82
N LEU A 32 1.64 4.85 -8.42
CA LEU A 32 1.39 4.03 -9.60
C LEU A 32 2.10 4.54 -10.87
N ASP A 33 2.45 5.83 -10.90
CA ASP A 33 3.20 6.45 -12.00
C ASP A 33 4.73 6.33 -11.81
N ASP A 34 5.21 5.84 -10.67
CA ASP A 34 6.65 5.72 -10.39
C ASP A 34 7.27 4.53 -11.15
N PRO A 35 8.28 4.76 -12.02
CA PRO A 35 8.94 3.69 -12.76
C PRO A 35 9.62 2.63 -11.87
N ILE A 36 9.98 2.97 -10.62
CA ILE A 36 10.54 1.99 -9.68
C ILE A 36 9.54 0.91 -9.28
N LEU A 37 8.23 1.18 -9.42
CA LEU A 37 7.13 0.28 -9.10
C LEU A 37 6.49 -0.30 -10.37
N SER A 38 7.21 -0.32 -11.50
CA SER A 38 6.69 -0.82 -12.79
C SER A 38 6.27 -2.30 -12.78
N ASP A 39 6.79 -3.05 -11.82
CA ASP A 39 6.50 -4.43 -11.46
C ASP A 39 5.20 -4.59 -10.63
N VAL A 40 4.66 -3.50 -10.09
CA VAL A 40 3.38 -3.49 -9.37
C VAL A 40 2.22 -3.35 -10.38
N PRO A 41 1.21 -4.23 -10.36
CA PRO A 41 0.03 -4.10 -11.21
C PRO A 41 -0.70 -2.76 -10.96
N LYS A 42 -1.25 -2.14 -12.02
CA LYS A 42 -1.96 -0.84 -11.93
C LYS A 42 -3.19 -0.82 -11.00
N LYS A 43 -3.69 -1.98 -10.60
CA LYS A 43 -4.79 -2.16 -9.65
C LYS A 43 -4.37 -3.19 -8.60
N PRO A 44 -3.40 -2.85 -7.75
CA PRO A 44 -2.87 -3.82 -6.81
C PRO A 44 -3.90 -4.08 -5.71
N THR A 45 -4.06 -5.35 -5.34
CA THR A 45 -4.70 -5.71 -4.08
C THR A 45 -3.66 -5.65 -2.96
N LEU A 46 -4.11 -5.56 -1.70
CA LEU A 46 -3.20 -5.66 -0.55
C LEU A 46 -2.40 -6.96 -0.55
N ALA A 47 -2.99 -8.06 -1.04
CA ALA A 47 -2.33 -9.36 -1.15
C ALA A 47 -1.22 -9.35 -2.20
N ASP A 48 -1.39 -8.62 -3.31
CA ASP A 48 -0.36 -8.49 -4.34
C ASP A 48 0.87 -7.74 -3.78
N VAL A 49 0.64 -6.66 -3.04
CA VAL A 49 1.71 -5.88 -2.39
C VAL A 49 2.44 -6.73 -1.35
N ASP A 50 1.71 -7.45 -0.51
CA ASP A 50 2.30 -8.34 0.50
C ASP A 50 3.12 -9.46 -0.17
N THR A 51 2.66 -9.98 -1.31
CA THR A 51 3.40 -10.97 -2.09
C THR A 51 4.70 -10.39 -2.67
N LEU A 52 4.67 -9.17 -3.23
CA LEU A 52 5.86 -8.49 -3.77
C LEU A 52 6.90 -8.20 -2.67
N ILE A 53 6.46 -7.77 -1.49
CA ILE A 53 7.34 -7.58 -0.33
C ILE A 53 8.01 -8.91 0.06
N ASN A 54 7.22 -9.98 0.16
CA ASN A 54 7.76 -11.30 0.49
C ASN A 54 8.70 -11.83 -0.63
N LEU A 55 8.49 -11.48 -1.89
CA LEU A 55 9.39 -11.85 -2.99
C LEU A 55 10.74 -11.15 -2.86
N GLU A 56 10.75 -9.84 -2.61
CA GLU A 56 11.97 -9.05 -2.37
C GLU A 56 12.75 -9.57 -1.15
N MET A 57 12.03 -9.96 -0.10
CA MET A 57 12.62 -10.55 1.11
C MET A 57 13.03 -12.02 0.95
N GLY A 58 12.77 -12.64 -0.21
CA GLY A 58 13.05 -14.06 -0.47
C GLY A 58 12.20 -15.05 0.32
N SER A 59 11.10 -14.61 0.93
CA SER A 59 10.20 -15.40 1.79
C SER A 59 8.91 -15.85 1.10
N ALA A 60 8.59 -15.34 -0.10
CA ALA A 60 7.32 -15.64 -0.79
C ALA A 60 7.16 -17.11 -1.22
N MET A 61 8.25 -17.88 -1.30
CA MET A 61 8.20 -19.26 -1.80
C MET A 61 9.01 -20.21 -0.91
N LYS A 62 8.39 -21.31 -0.51
CA LYS A 62 9.05 -22.41 0.21
C LYS A 62 9.02 -23.67 -0.64
N ILE A 63 10.20 -24.15 -1.02
CA ILE A 63 10.38 -25.43 -1.72
C ILE A 63 10.73 -26.50 -0.68
N SER A 64 10.11 -27.67 -0.77
CA SER A 64 10.41 -28.81 0.11
C SER A 64 10.72 -30.04 -0.74
N ILE A 65 11.79 -30.75 -0.40
CA ILE A 65 12.19 -31.98 -1.08
C ILE A 65 11.68 -33.15 -0.25
N LEU A 66 10.78 -33.96 -0.81
CA LEU A 66 10.30 -35.18 -0.20
C LEU A 66 10.91 -36.39 -0.92
N ARG A 67 11.66 -37.21 -0.18
CA ARG A 67 12.18 -38.49 -0.67
C ARG A 67 11.06 -39.54 -0.64
N MET A 68 10.71 -40.12 -1.80
CA MET A 68 9.60 -41.09 -1.93
C MET A 68 10.02 -42.56 -1.92
N ASP A 69 11.32 -42.87 -1.84
CA ASP A 69 11.82 -44.24 -1.96
C ASP A 69 11.76 -45.05 -0.64
N GLY A 70 11.07 -44.53 0.38
CA GLY A 70 10.87 -45.21 1.66
C GLY A 70 12.13 -45.44 2.49
N SER A 71 13.29 -44.94 2.05
CA SER A 71 14.54 -45.09 2.80
C SER A 71 14.76 -43.92 3.76
N THR A 72 15.03 -44.24 5.01
CA THR A 72 15.42 -43.30 6.07
C THR A 72 16.91 -43.44 6.37
N PHE A 73 17.59 -42.30 6.59
CA PHE A 73 18.97 -42.24 7.08
C PHE A 73 19.02 -42.45 8.60
#